data_AF-A0A246RED2-F1
#
_entry.id   AF-A0A246RED2-F1
#
_cell.length_a   1.000
_cell.length_b   1.000
_cell.length_c   1.000
_cell.angle_alpha   90.00
_cell.angle_beta   90.00
_cell.angle_gamma   90.00
#
_symmetry.space_group_name_H-M   'P 1'
#
loop_
_entity.id
_entity.type
_entity.pdbx_description
1 polymer ?
#
loop_
_entity_poly.entity_id
_entity_poly.type
_entity_poly.pdbx_seq_one_letter_code
_entity_poly.pdbx_strand_id
1 'polypeptide(L)'
;MTTVDVLNVEGAKSGSVELPADIFDVQANIALMHQVVVAQLAAARQGTHKAKTRGEVSGGGKKPYKQKGTGRARQGSIRAPQFAGGGVVHGPVPRDYSQRTPKKMKAAALRGALSDRARAGQVHVVEAFVSGEKPSTKAALATLAKLTGARRVLVVLSSTDELNWVSLRNEPRVHLIESGQLNTYDVLVADDVVFTKDALDEFLGVPAEAGPAAESAETTEEGGK
;
A
#
# COMPACT_ATOMS: atom_id res chain seq x y z
N MET A 1 12.62 20.91 12.93
CA MET A 1 12.56 19.55 13.52
C MET A 1 11.37 19.53 14.45
N THR A 2 10.50 18.54 14.30
CA THR A 2 9.32 18.35 15.14
C THR A 2 9.60 17.19 16.10
N THR A 3 9.38 17.41 17.39
CA THR A 3 9.58 16.39 18.42
C THR A 3 8.23 15.72 18.69
N VAL A 4 8.21 14.38 18.72
CA VAL A 4 7.02 13.59 19.07
C VAL A 4 7.32 12.75 20.29
N ASP A 5 6.38 12.74 21.24
CA ASP A 5 6.49 11.92 22.44
C ASP A 5 6.30 10.44 22.10
N VAL A 6 7.14 9.58 22.68
CA VAL A 6 6.98 8.13 22.66
C VAL A 6 6.11 7.73 23.84
N LEU A 7 5.04 7.00 23.56
CA LEU A 7 4.10 6.52 24.57
C LEU A 7 4.29 5.03 24.84
N ASN A 8 4.25 4.65 26.11
CA ASN A 8 4.24 3.25 26.52
C ASN A 8 2.82 2.65 26.45
N VAL A 9 2.70 1.34 26.74
CA VAL A 9 1.43 0.60 26.80
C VAL A 9 0.43 1.22 27.81
N GLU A 10 0.93 1.89 28.84
CA GLU A 10 0.09 2.53 29.85
C GLU A 10 -0.45 3.89 29.38
N GLY A 11 0.12 4.49 28.34
CA GLY A 11 -0.18 5.83 27.84
C GLY A 11 0.65 6.93 28.51
N ALA A 12 1.68 6.56 29.27
CA ALA A 12 2.65 7.48 29.83
C ALA A 12 3.79 7.75 28.83
N LYS A 13 4.40 8.93 28.93
CA LYS A 13 5.55 9.30 28.11
C LYS A 13 6.77 8.49 28.56
N SER A 14 7.30 7.64 27.69
CA SER A 14 8.54 6.88 27.92
C SER A 14 9.77 7.57 27.33
N GLY A 15 9.58 8.50 26.38
CA GLY A 15 10.65 9.29 25.79
C GLY A 15 10.13 10.26 24.73
N SER A 16 11.04 10.79 23.93
CA SER A 16 10.73 11.63 22.77
C SER A 16 11.63 11.26 21.60
N VAL A 17 11.11 11.30 20.38
CA VAL A 17 11.88 11.09 19.15
C VAL A 17 11.80 12.35 18.29
N GLU A 18 12.92 12.70 17.67
CA GLU A 18 13.00 13.81 16.74
C GLU A 18 12.65 13.34 15.33
N LEU A 19 11.69 14.00 14.69
CA LEU A 19 11.34 13.74 13.30
C LEU A 19 12.21 14.61 12.37
N PRO A 20 12.97 13.99 11.44
CA PRO A 20 13.78 14.74 10.49
C PRO A 20 12.94 15.63 9.58
N ALA A 21 13.33 16.90 9.47
CA ALA A 21 12.61 17.90 8.67
C ALA A 21 12.53 17.52 7.18
N ASP A 22 13.55 16.85 6.66
CA ASP A 22 13.60 16.43 5.24
C ASP A 22 12.52 15.41 4.86
N ILE A 23 11.90 14.76 5.85
CA ILE A 23 10.86 13.73 5.64
C ILE A 23 9.50 14.22 6.14
N PHE A 24 9.46 14.86 7.31
CA PHE A 24 8.24 15.23 8.02
C PHE A 24 7.92 16.73 7.97
N ASP A 25 8.74 17.56 7.29
CA ASP A 25 8.48 18.99 7.12
C ASP A 25 8.70 19.48 5.68
N VAL A 26 8.25 18.68 4.70
CA VAL A 26 8.28 19.03 3.27
C VAL A 26 6.94 19.63 2.85
N GLN A 27 6.95 20.66 2.01
CA GLN A 27 5.71 21.24 1.49
C GLN A 27 4.94 20.21 0.64
N ALA A 28 3.70 19.93 1.05
CA ALA A 28 2.84 18.97 0.36
C ALA A 28 2.45 19.48 -1.04
N ASN A 29 2.72 18.66 -2.07
CA ASN A 29 2.32 18.94 -3.45
C ASN A 29 1.16 18.02 -3.85
N ILE A 30 -0.05 18.58 -3.88
CA ILE A 30 -1.29 17.84 -4.14
C ILE A 30 -1.28 17.18 -5.51
N ALA A 31 -0.81 17.87 -6.56
CA ALA A 31 -0.80 17.32 -7.92
C ALA A 31 0.12 16.10 -8.03
N LEU A 32 1.28 16.17 -7.38
CA LEU A 32 2.24 15.06 -7.32
C LEU A 32 1.69 13.88 -6.52
N MET A 33 1.08 14.14 -5.35
CA MET A 33 0.45 13.09 -4.53
C MET A 33 -0.69 12.41 -5.29
N HIS A 34 -1.56 13.19 -5.94
CA HIS A 34 -2.65 12.68 -6.77
C HIS A 34 -2.12 11.76 -7.88
N GLN A 35 -1.08 12.17 -8.61
CA GLN A 35 -0.50 11.35 -9.67
C GLN A 35 0.05 10.01 -9.15
N VAL A 36 0.75 10.02 -8.01
CA VAL A 36 1.29 8.79 -7.41
C VAL A 36 0.18 7.86 -6.93
N VAL A 37 -0.85 8.41 -6.29
CA VAL A 37 -2.02 7.63 -5.82
C VAL A 37 -2.78 7.02 -6.99
N VAL A 38 -3.05 7.79 -8.05
CA VAL A 38 -3.71 7.28 -9.26
C VAL A 38 -2.89 6.16 -9.89
N ALA A 39 -1.57 6.30 -9.97
CA ALA A 39 -0.70 5.25 -10.49
C ALA A 39 -0.71 3.99 -9.60
N GLN A 40 -0.74 4.14 -8.27
CA GLN A 40 -0.83 3.01 -7.34
C GLN A 40 -2.18 2.28 -7.47
N LEU A 41 -3.29 3.01 -7.52
CA LEU A 41 -4.62 2.44 -7.73
C LEU A 41 -4.76 1.78 -9.11
N ALA A 42 -4.14 2.34 -10.14
CA ALA A 42 -4.10 1.73 -11.46
C ALA A 42 -3.31 0.42 -11.46
N ALA A 43 -2.16 0.35 -10.76
CA ALA A 43 -1.37 -0.87 -10.62
C ALA A 43 -2.09 -1.97 -9.83
N ALA A 44 -2.95 -1.62 -8.86
CA ALA A 44 -3.78 -2.57 -8.13
C ALA A 44 -4.89 -3.20 -8.99
N ARG A 45 -5.20 -2.62 -10.15
CA ARG A 45 -6.27 -3.10 -11.04
C ARG A 45 -5.81 -4.29 -11.88
N GLN A 46 -6.37 -5.47 -11.61
CA GLN A 46 -5.98 -6.74 -12.28
C GLN A 46 -6.23 -6.80 -13.80
N GLY A 47 -7.21 -6.05 -14.32
CA GLY A 47 -7.46 -6.00 -15.76
C GLY A 47 -7.97 -7.29 -16.43
N THR A 48 -8.53 -8.23 -15.67
CA THR A 48 -8.97 -9.57 -16.13
C THR A 48 -10.33 -9.60 -16.85
N HIS A 49 -10.68 -8.54 -17.59
CA HIS A 49 -11.94 -8.46 -18.34
C HIS A 49 -11.73 -8.80 -19.81
N LYS A 50 -12.56 -9.69 -20.36
CA LYS A 50 -12.54 -10.06 -21.78
C LYS A 50 -13.95 -10.26 -22.32
N ALA A 51 -14.24 -9.65 -23.47
CA ALA A 51 -15.39 -10.00 -24.31
C ALA A 51 -14.93 -10.79 -25.53
N LYS A 52 -15.75 -11.73 -26.01
CA LYS A 52 -15.44 -12.49 -27.23
C LYS A 52 -15.70 -11.61 -28.45
N THR A 53 -14.67 -11.43 -29.26
CA THR A 53 -14.79 -10.83 -30.58
C THR A 53 -15.53 -11.78 -31.53
N ARG A 54 -15.96 -11.28 -32.69
CA ARG A 54 -16.67 -12.09 -33.71
C ARG A 54 -15.97 -13.41 -34.04
N GLY A 55 -14.63 -13.44 -34.06
CA GLY A 55 -13.84 -14.64 -34.37
C GLY A 55 -13.75 -15.64 -33.22
N GLU A 56 -13.99 -15.21 -31.99
CA GLU A 56 -13.89 -16.05 -30.78
C GLU A 56 -15.25 -16.66 -30.37
N VAL A 57 -16.36 -16.16 -30.95
CA VAL A 57 -17.70 -16.71 -30.71
C VAL A 57 -17.93 -17.93 -31.60
N SER A 58 -18.33 -19.05 -30.99
CA SER A 58 -18.50 -20.35 -31.68
C SER A 58 -19.52 -20.30 -32.84
N GLY A 59 -19.16 -20.82 -34.00
CA GLY A 59 -20.02 -20.91 -35.20
C GLY A 59 -19.83 -19.74 -36.18
N GLY A 60 -20.79 -19.56 -37.10
CA GLY A 60 -20.74 -18.44 -38.07
C GLY A 60 -19.72 -18.56 -39.20
N GLY A 61 -19.11 -19.73 -39.39
CA GLY A 61 -18.18 -20.03 -40.49
C GLY A 61 -18.85 -20.28 -41.85
N LYS A 62 -20.18 -20.36 -41.91
CA LYS A 62 -20.96 -20.49 -43.15
C LYS A 62 -21.79 -19.24 -43.39
N LYS A 63 -21.85 -18.79 -44.64
CA LYS A 63 -22.74 -17.72 -45.05
C LYS A 63 -24.21 -18.12 -44.87
N PRO A 64 -25.06 -17.32 -44.21
CA PRO A 64 -26.44 -17.71 -43.91
C PRO A 64 -27.30 -18.00 -45.15
N TYR A 65 -27.09 -17.27 -46.24
CA TYR A 65 -27.79 -17.44 -47.52
C TYR A 65 -27.02 -16.81 -48.68
N LYS A 66 -27.46 -17.09 -49.92
CA LYS A 66 -26.89 -16.54 -51.17
C LYS A 66 -26.83 -15.00 -51.17
N GLN A 67 -25.84 -14.43 -51.88
CA GLN A 67 -25.56 -12.98 -51.86
C GLN A 67 -26.69 -12.09 -52.41
N LYS A 68 -27.50 -12.60 -53.34
CA LYS A 68 -28.60 -11.89 -54.00
C LYS A 68 -29.80 -12.82 -54.21
N GLY A 69 -30.99 -12.25 -54.43
CA GLY A 69 -32.20 -13.00 -54.80
C GLY A 69 -32.96 -13.65 -53.63
N THR A 70 -32.84 -13.09 -52.42
CA THR A 70 -33.57 -13.56 -51.20
C THR A 70 -34.52 -12.51 -50.62
N GLY A 71 -34.47 -11.24 -51.08
CA GLY A 71 -35.24 -10.13 -50.52
C GLY A 71 -34.80 -9.64 -49.13
N ARG A 72 -33.85 -10.33 -48.48
CA ARG A 72 -33.31 -9.99 -47.16
C ARG A 72 -32.06 -9.10 -47.27
N ALA A 73 -31.72 -8.39 -46.18
CA ALA A 73 -30.46 -7.65 -46.06
C ALA A 73 -29.24 -8.58 -46.29
N ARG A 74 -28.11 -8.05 -46.76
CA ARG A 74 -26.92 -8.87 -47.02
C ARG A 74 -26.24 -9.25 -45.72
N GLN A 75 -26.00 -10.54 -45.52
CA GLN A 75 -25.35 -11.05 -44.31
C GLN A 75 -24.21 -12.01 -44.65
N GLY A 76 -23.05 -11.80 -44.02
CA GLY A 76 -21.86 -12.62 -44.21
C GLY A 76 -21.73 -13.75 -43.19
N SER A 77 -22.28 -13.58 -41.99
CA SER A 77 -22.19 -14.53 -40.88
C SER A 77 -23.29 -14.26 -39.86
N ILE A 78 -23.73 -15.30 -39.14
CA ILE A 78 -24.65 -15.17 -38.00
C ILE A 78 -23.96 -14.61 -36.74
N ARG A 79 -22.62 -14.52 -36.71
CA ARG A 79 -21.84 -13.99 -35.57
C ARG A 79 -21.45 -12.52 -35.73
N ALA A 80 -21.99 -11.83 -36.73
CA ALA A 80 -21.73 -10.41 -36.91
C ALA A 80 -22.33 -9.60 -35.74
N PRO A 81 -21.73 -8.45 -35.36
CA PRO A 81 -22.08 -7.72 -34.13
C PRO A 81 -23.55 -7.28 -34.03
N GLN A 82 -24.18 -7.00 -35.17
CA GLN A 82 -25.60 -6.61 -35.24
C GLN A 82 -26.57 -7.76 -34.94
N PHE A 83 -26.11 -9.02 -34.90
CA PHE A 83 -26.94 -10.16 -34.55
C PHE A 83 -26.97 -10.39 -33.04
N ALA A 84 -28.12 -10.88 -32.55
CA ALA A 84 -28.20 -11.47 -31.21
C ALA A 84 -27.25 -12.68 -31.10
N GLY A 85 -26.43 -12.72 -30.06
CA GLY A 85 -25.37 -13.73 -29.92
C GLY A 85 -24.21 -13.56 -30.91
N GLY A 86 -24.08 -12.39 -31.54
CA GLY A 86 -22.89 -11.97 -32.28
C GLY A 86 -21.74 -11.57 -31.35
N GLY A 87 -20.54 -11.42 -31.91
CA GLY A 87 -19.37 -10.95 -31.16
C GLY A 87 -19.34 -9.44 -30.96
N VAL A 88 -18.62 -8.99 -29.93
CA VAL A 88 -18.44 -7.55 -29.63
C VAL A 88 -17.28 -6.98 -30.45
N VAL A 89 -17.46 -5.80 -31.05
CA VAL A 89 -16.41 -5.15 -31.86
C VAL A 89 -15.33 -4.51 -30.98
N HIS A 90 -15.72 -3.58 -30.12
CA HIS A 90 -14.84 -2.89 -29.18
C HIS A 90 -15.22 -3.26 -27.76
N GLY A 91 -14.90 -4.49 -27.39
CA GLY A 91 -15.15 -5.01 -26.05
C GLY A 91 -13.96 -4.79 -25.11
N PRO A 92 -14.15 -5.03 -23.81
CA PRO A 92 -13.04 -5.16 -22.88
C PRO A 92 -12.04 -6.22 -23.36
N VAL A 93 -10.75 -5.87 -23.30
CA VAL A 93 -9.62 -6.77 -23.58
C VAL A 93 -8.72 -6.76 -22.34
N PRO A 94 -8.18 -7.92 -21.91
CA PRO A 94 -7.26 -7.95 -20.80
C PRO A 94 -6.05 -7.07 -21.06
N ARG A 95 -5.73 -6.20 -20.11
CA ARG A 95 -4.60 -5.28 -20.21
C ARG A 95 -4.03 -4.98 -18.83
N ASP A 96 -2.75 -4.65 -18.81
CA ASP A 96 -2.10 -4.07 -17.65
C ASP A 96 -2.45 -2.57 -17.55
N TYR A 97 -2.77 -2.13 -16.35
CA TYR A 97 -3.09 -0.75 -16.01
C TYR A 97 -1.92 -0.03 -15.32
N SER A 98 -0.80 -0.73 -15.07
CA SER A 98 0.37 -0.18 -14.40
C SER A 98 0.95 1.02 -15.15
N GLN A 99 1.36 2.04 -14.39
CA GLN A 99 1.94 3.27 -14.91
C GLN A 99 3.32 3.48 -14.31
N ARG A 100 4.34 3.69 -15.15
CA ARG A 100 5.70 3.94 -14.68
C ARG A 100 5.78 5.31 -14.02
N THR A 101 6.05 5.32 -12.72
CA THR A 101 6.24 6.54 -11.93
C THR A 101 7.70 6.64 -11.47
N PRO A 102 8.41 7.77 -11.73
CA PRO A 102 9.78 7.98 -11.28
C PRO A 102 9.97 7.79 -9.76
N LYS A 103 11.10 7.20 -9.36
CA LYS A 103 11.40 6.92 -7.94
C LYS A 103 11.35 8.17 -7.06
N LYS A 104 11.92 9.29 -7.54
CA LYS A 104 11.91 10.57 -6.83
C LYS A 104 10.50 11.12 -6.60
N MET A 105 9.58 10.89 -7.53
CA MET A 105 8.19 11.30 -7.36
C MET A 105 7.48 10.50 -6.27
N LYS A 106 7.69 9.17 -6.22
CA LYS A 106 7.12 8.32 -5.17
C LYS A 106 7.62 8.75 -3.78
N ALA A 107 8.92 8.95 -3.64
CA ALA A 107 9.54 9.40 -2.39
C ALA A 107 9.03 10.78 -1.96
N ALA A 108 8.97 11.74 -2.90
CA ALA A 108 8.46 13.08 -2.61
C ALA A 108 6.97 13.08 -2.20
N ALA A 109 6.16 12.22 -2.82
CA ALA A 109 4.74 12.09 -2.49
C ALA A 109 4.55 11.55 -1.07
N LEU A 110 5.29 10.51 -0.70
CA LEU A 110 5.26 9.94 0.65
C LEU A 110 5.68 10.97 1.70
N ARG A 111 6.79 11.68 1.47
CA ARG A 111 7.24 12.75 2.37
C ARG A 111 6.21 13.86 2.53
N GLY A 112 5.59 14.29 1.43
CA GLY A 112 4.51 15.27 1.47
C GLY A 112 3.31 14.81 2.28
N ALA A 113 2.90 13.54 2.16
CA ALA A 113 1.80 12.97 2.92
C ALA A 113 2.13 12.83 4.42
N LEU A 114 3.34 12.36 4.77
CA LEU A 114 3.78 12.27 6.16
C LEU A 114 3.96 13.65 6.80
N SER A 115 4.42 14.64 6.04
CA SER A 115 4.57 16.01 6.51
C SER A 115 3.22 16.64 6.84
N ASP A 116 2.20 16.38 6.04
CA ASP A 116 0.83 16.83 6.30
C ASP A 116 0.30 16.25 7.63
N ARG A 117 0.47 14.93 7.83
CA ARG A 117 0.10 14.25 9.09
C ARG A 117 0.88 14.78 10.29
N ALA A 118 2.18 15.01 10.14
CA ALA A 118 3.02 15.52 11.20
C ALA A 118 2.62 16.93 11.63
N ARG A 119 2.33 17.84 10.69
CA ARG A 119 1.85 19.20 11.00
C ARG A 119 0.49 19.21 11.68
N ALA A 120 -0.36 18.25 11.35
CA ALA A 120 -1.66 18.09 11.98
C ALA A 120 -1.58 17.42 13.38
N GLY A 121 -0.39 17.00 13.83
CA GLY A 121 -0.22 16.28 15.10
C GLY A 121 -0.78 14.86 15.08
N GLN A 122 -0.94 14.28 13.88
CA GLN A 122 -1.56 12.97 13.64
C GLN A 122 -0.52 11.84 13.47
N VAL A 123 0.73 12.10 13.85
CA VAL A 123 1.80 11.12 13.88
C VAL A 123 2.09 10.79 15.34
N HIS A 124 1.91 9.53 15.70
CA HIS A 124 2.15 9.04 17.05
C HIS A 124 3.24 7.97 17.05
N VAL A 125 4.03 7.91 18.11
CA VAL A 125 5.06 6.90 18.29
C VAL A 125 4.79 6.13 19.58
N VAL A 126 4.82 4.80 19.48
CA VAL A 126 4.66 3.90 20.61
C VAL A 126 5.84 2.96 20.74
N GLU A 127 6.11 2.53 21.96
CA GLU A 127 7.12 1.48 22.18
C GLU A 127 6.59 0.12 21.76
N ALA A 128 5.42 -0.27 22.25
CA ALA A 128 4.74 -1.51 21.90
C ALA A 128 3.23 -1.37 22.11
N PHE A 129 2.43 -2.20 21.44
CA PHE A 129 0.97 -2.25 21.65
C PHE A 129 0.56 -3.23 22.75
N VAL A 130 1.39 -4.23 23.04
CA VAL A 130 1.14 -5.29 24.01
C VAL A 130 2.35 -5.43 24.93
N SER A 131 2.14 -5.52 26.24
CA SER A 131 3.21 -5.61 27.25
C SER A 131 3.68 -7.04 27.56
N GLY A 132 2.98 -8.07 27.06
CA GLY A 132 3.31 -9.47 27.31
C GLY A 132 3.72 -10.19 26.03
N GLU A 133 4.33 -11.37 26.18
CA GLU A 133 4.82 -12.22 25.09
C GLU A 133 3.70 -12.90 24.26
N LYS A 134 2.44 -12.73 24.66
CA LYS A 134 1.29 -13.35 24.00
C LYS A 134 0.48 -12.32 23.22
N PRO A 135 0.15 -12.59 21.94
CA PRO A 135 -0.72 -11.72 21.16
C PRO A 135 -2.09 -11.53 21.82
N SER A 136 -2.56 -10.28 21.91
CA SER A 136 -3.84 -9.93 22.54
C SER A 136 -4.45 -8.71 21.87
N THR A 137 -5.53 -8.95 21.12
CA THR A 137 -6.29 -7.88 20.45
C THR A 137 -6.88 -6.89 21.45
N LYS A 138 -7.41 -7.39 22.57
CA LYS A 138 -7.99 -6.53 23.62
C LYS A 138 -6.97 -5.57 24.23
N ALA A 139 -5.75 -6.05 24.47
CA ALA A 139 -4.68 -5.21 25.00
C ALA A 139 -4.24 -4.16 23.98
N ALA A 140 -4.01 -4.58 22.72
CA ALA A 140 -3.62 -3.69 21.64
C ALA A 140 -4.68 -2.61 21.30
N LEU A 141 -5.97 -2.94 21.41
CA LEU A 141 -7.04 -1.96 21.24
C LEU A 141 -7.12 -0.97 22.41
N ALA A 142 -6.82 -1.41 23.64
CA ALA A 142 -6.79 -0.53 24.79
C ALA A 142 -5.64 0.47 24.71
N THR A 143 -4.47 0.08 24.19
CA THR A 143 -3.36 1.00 23.91
C THR A 143 -3.69 1.93 22.77
N LEU A 144 -4.23 1.41 21.67
CA LEU A 144 -4.64 2.20 20.51
C LEU A 144 -5.68 3.27 20.87
N ALA A 145 -6.67 2.93 21.68
CA ALA A 145 -7.72 3.86 22.11
C ALA A 145 -7.22 5.00 23.00
N LYS A 146 -6.09 4.82 23.70
CA LYS A 146 -5.46 5.90 24.47
C LYS A 146 -4.70 6.88 23.58
N LEU A 147 -4.20 6.40 22.44
CA LEU A 147 -3.43 7.19 21.48
C LEU A 147 -4.35 8.04 20.61
N THR A 148 -5.36 7.40 20.03
CA THR A 148 -6.21 8.04 19.03
C THR A 148 -7.65 7.52 19.08
N GLY A 149 -8.58 8.46 18.88
CA GLY A 149 -9.99 8.17 18.62
C GLY A 149 -10.32 8.10 17.11
N ALA A 150 -9.33 8.21 16.23
CA ALA A 150 -9.52 8.39 14.80
C ALA A 150 -10.17 7.19 14.13
N ARG A 151 -10.96 7.44 13.08
CA ARG A 151 -11.79 6.40 12.46
C ARG A 151 -10.94 5.37 11.72
N ARG A 152 -9.91 5.82 11.00
CA ARG A 152 -8.94 4.96 10.30
C ARG A 152 -7.54 5.24 10.80
N VAL A 153 -6.83 4.21 11.20
CA VAL A 153 -5.47 4.31 11.70
C VAL A 153 -4.55 3.45 10.86
N LEU A 154 -3.44 4.03 10.41
CA LEU A 154 -2.35 3.29 9.82
C LEU A 154 -1.35 2.97 10.92
N VAL A 155 -1.10 1.68 11.15
CA VAL A 155 -0.09 1.23 12.09
C VAL A 155 1.10 0.69 11.30
N VAL A 156 2.26 1.27 11.54
CA VAL A 156 3.53 0.89 10.90
C VAL A 156 4.36 0.09 11.90
N LEU A 157 4.69 -1.14 11.52
CA LEU A 157 5.43 -2.10 12.33
C LEU A 157 6.75 -2.47 11.62
N SER A 158 7.71 -2.97 12.39
CA SER A 158 8.87 -3.63 11.81
C SER A 158 8.49 -5.03 11.32
N SER A 159 9.22 -5.53 10.32
CA SER A 159 9.01 -6.86 9.73
C SER A 159 9.09 -8.00 10.75
N THR A 160 9.85 -7.80 11.84
CA THR A 160 10.10 -8.80 12.89
C THR A 160 9.04 -8.80 13.99
N ASP A 161 8.13 -7.82 14.02
CA ASP A 161 7.15 -7.64 15.09
C ASP A 161 5.85 -8.42 14.81
N GLU A 162 5.94 -9.75 14.89
CA GLU A 162 4.79 -10.64 14.69
C GLU A 162 3.72 -10.48 15.78
N LEU A 163 4.15 -10.11 17.00
CA LEU A 163 3.27 -10.04 18.17
C LEU A 163 2.25 -8.91 18.00
N ASN A 164 2.70 -7.71 17.66
CA ASN A 164 1.80 -6.58 17.42
C ASN A 164 1.00 -6.78 16.12
N TRP A 165 1.60 -7.40 15.10
CA TRP A 165 0.91 -7.72 13.85
C TRP A 165 -0.32 -8.61 14.06
N VAL A 166 -0.15 -9.74 14.75
CA VAL A 166 -1.25 -10.68 15.05
C VAL A 166 -2.28 -10.04 15.98
N SER A 167 -1.84 -9.15 16.88
CA SER A 167 -2.73 -8.48 17.83
C SER A 167 -3.62 -7.41 17.17
N LEU A 168 -3.19 -6.79 16.07
CA LEU A 168 -3.94 -5.69 15.43
C LEU A 168 -4.67 -6.09 14.14
N ARG A 169 -4.25 -7.15 13.45
CA ARG A 169 -4.77 -7.51 12.10
C ARG A 169 -6.27 -7.76 12.00
N ASN A 170 -6.94 -8.03 13.13
CA ASN A 170 -8.37 -8.30 13.17
C ASN A 170 -9.23 -7.02 13.27
N GLU A 171 -8.63 -5.88 13.61
CA GLU A 171 -9.37 -4.63 13.80
C GLU A 171 -9.67 -3.95 12.45
N PRO A 172 -10.94 -3.77 12.06
CA PRO A 172 -11.29 -3.20 10.74
C PRO A 172 -10.87 -1.74 10.54
N ARG A 173 -10.68 -0.99 11.63
CA ARG A 173 -10.24 0.42 11.59
C ARG A 173 -8.74 0.57 11.37
N VAL A 174 -7.98 -0.50 11.60
CA VAL A 174 -6.52 -0.50 11.55
C VAL A 174 -6.05 -1.11 10.24
N HIS A 175 -5.21 -0.39 9.52
CA HIS A 175 -4.43 -0.93 8.43
C HIS A 175 -3.00 -1.13 8.89
N LEU A 176 -2.46 -2.34 8.71
CA LEU A 176 -1.09 -2.69 9.11
C LEU A 176 -0.18 -2.67 7.90
N ILE A 177 0.98 -2.04 8.07
CA ILE A 177 2.03 -1.98 7.05
C ILE A 177 3.38 -2.16 7.72
N GLU A 178 4.28 -2.84 7.02
CA GLU A 178 5.69 -2.90 7.37
C GLU A 178 6.39 -1.58 7.02
N SER A 179 7.32 -1.11 7.85
CA SER A 179 8.16 0.08 7.65
C SER A 179 8.70 0.20 6.20
N GLY A 180 9.19 -0.90 5.62
CA GLY A 180 9.72 -0.96 4.25
C GLY A 180 8.67 -0.86 3.12
N GLN A 181 7.39 -1.09 3.41
CA GLN A 181 6.28 -1.04 2.45
C GLN A 181 5.43 0.24 2.58
N LEU A 182 5.87 1.20 3.41
CA LEU A 182 5.16 2.45 3.61
C LEU A 182 4.95 3.21 2.29
N ASN A 183 3.70 3.56 2.00
CA ASN A 183 3.32 4.14 0.71
C ASN A 183 2.36 5.33 0.88
N THR A 184 2.22 6.13 -0.18
CA THR A 184 1.46 7.38 -0.15
C THR A 184 -0.05 7.15 0.01
N TYR A 185 -0.61 6.13 -0.63
CA TYR A 185 -2.06 5.87 -0.58
C TYR A 185 -2.51 5.57 0.85
N ASP A 186 -1.82 4.67 1.54
CA ASP A 186 -2.24 4.23 2.86
C ASP A 186 -2.12 5.33 3.92
N VAL A 187 -1.09 6.19 3.81
CA VAL A 187 -0.93 7.38 4.67
C VAL A 187 -2.07 8.40 4.45
N LEU A 188 -2.54 8.56 3.21
CA LEU A 188 -3.63 9.50 2.89
C LEU A 188 -5.00 8.96 3.27
N VAL A 189 -5.21 7.64 3.19
CA VAL A 189 -6.46 6.99 3.60
C VAL A 189 -6.62 7.01 5.12
N ALA A 190 -5.53 6.81 5.86
CA ALA A 190 -5.56 6.90 7.31
C ALA A 190 -5.70 8.34 7.79
N ASP A 191 -6.44 8.50 8.88
CA ASP A 191 -6.58 9.79 9.55
C ASP A 191 -5.32 10.02 10.41
N ASP A 192 -4.93 9.02 11.20
CA ASP A 192 -3.72 9.05 12.04
C ASP A 192 -2.74 7.94 11.66
N VAL A 193 -1.45 8.21 11.82
CA VAL A 193 -0.34 7.28 11.56
C VAL A 193 0.38 6.99 12.87
N VAL A 194 0.45 5.72 13.25
CA VAL A 194 1.10 5.25 14.47
C VAL A 194 2.30 4.39 14.10
N PHE A 195 3.49 4.78 14.54
CA PHE A 195 4.71 4.01 14.38
C PHE A 195 5.05 3.30 15.69
N THR A 196 5.54 2.07 15.63
CA THR A 196 6.40 1.59 16.73
C THR A 196 7.76 2.27 16.63
N LYS A 197 8.44 2.44 17.77
CA LYS A 197 9.76 3.07 17.83
C LYS A 197 10.73 2.36 16.88
N ASP A 198 10.78 1.03 16.95
CA ASP A 198 11.63 0.21 16.08
C ASP A 198 11.32 0.41 14.59
N ALA A 199 10.03 0.51 14.23
CA ALA A 199 9.61 0.74 12.85
C ALA A 199 9.98 2.15 12.35
N LEU A 200 9.94 3.14 13.23
CA LEU A 200 10.36 4.50 12.90
C LEU A 200 11.87 4.58 12.68
N ASP A 201 12.65 3.93 13.55
CA ASP A 201 14.11 3.89 13.43
C ASP A 201 14.54 3.16 12.14
N GLU A 202 13.90 2.02 11.84
CA GLU A 202 14.09 1.28 10.57
C GLU A 202 13.71 2.13 9.35
N PHE A 203 12.60 2.87 9.40
CA PHE A 203 12.18 3.75 8.32
C PHE A 203 13.14 4.93 8.09
N LEU A 204 13.70 5.47 9.16
CA LEU A 204 14.69 6.55 9.11
C LEU A 204 16.07 6.04 8.67
N GLY A 205 16.29 4.71 8.64
CA GLY A 205 17.58 4.11 8.35
C GLY A 205 18.60 4.34 9.46
N VAL A 206 18.14 4.62 10.68
CA VAL A 206 18.99 4.62 11.87
C VAL A 206 19.26 3.15 12.19
N PRO A 207 20.52 2.69 12.19
CA PRO A 207 20.80 1.33 12.64
C PRO A 207 20.31 1.21 14.08
N ALA A 208 19.46 0.22 14.35
CA ALA A 208 19.09 -0.15 15.70
C ALA A 208 20.38 -0.27 16.52
N GLU A 209 20.52 0.49 17.61
CA GLU A 209 21.68 0.34 18.48
C GLU A 209 21.74 -1.12 18.91
N ALA A 210 22.77 -1.82 18.43
CA ALA A 210 23.06 -3.17 18.84
C ALA A 210 23.40 -3.13 20.33
N GLY A 211 22.43 -3.50 21.18
CA GLY A 211 22.72 -3.98 22.53
C GLY A 211 23.74 -5.12 22.46
N PRO A 212 24.58 -5.31 23.49
CA PRO A 212 25.86 -5.98 23.37
C PRO A 212 25.69 -7.49 23.25
N ALA A 213 25.65 -8.00 22.02
CA ALA A 213 25.74 -9.42 21.74
C ALA A 213 26.17 -9.66 20.28
N ALA A 214 27.45 -9.44 19.98
CA ALA A 214 28.24 -10.23 18.99
C ALA A 214 29.60 -9.56 18.74
N GLU A 215 30.45 -9.50 19.75
CA GLU A 215 31.90 -9.41 19.55
C GLU A 215 32.46 -10.82 19.68
N SER A 216 32.55 -11.56 18.56
CA SER A 216 33.52 -12.63 18.32
C SER A 216 33.21 -13.34 17.00
N ALA A 217 33.85 -12.89 15.92
CA ALA A 217 34.18 -13.74 14.78
C ALA A 217 35.29 -13.07 13.97
N GLU A 218 36.50 -13.32 14.45
CA GLU A 218 37.78 -13.46 13.74
C GLU A 218 37.94 -12.84 12.34
N THR A 219 38.85 -11.88 12.32
CA THR A 219 39.81 -11.60 11.26
C THR A 219 40.52 -12.88 10.82
N THR A 220 40.48 -13.22 9.52
CA THR A 220 41.59 -13.94 8.89
C THR A 220 41.82 -13.39 7.49
N GLU A 221 42.99 -12.79 7.35
CA GLU A 221 43.64 -12.42 6.09
C GLU A 221 43.97 -13.69 5.30
N GLU A 222 43.75 -13.70 3.99
CA GLU A 222 44.58 -14.52 3.09
C GLU A 222 44.93 -13.69 1.84
N GLY A 223 46.17 -13.21 1.83
CA GLY A 223 46.93 -12.93 0.63
C GLY A 223 47.84 -14.10 0.26
N GLY A 224 48.07 -14.28 -1.04
CA GLY A 224 49.06 -15.20 -1.63
C GLY A 224 48.43 -16.54 -2.07
N LYS A 225 48.44 -16.91 -3.35
CA LYS A 225 49.56 -16.94 -4.29
C LYS A 225 49.06 -16.95 -5.73
#